data_AF-A0AB39NT26-F1
#
_entry.id   AF-A0AB39NT26-F1
#
_cell.length_a   1.000
_cell.length_b   1.000
_cell.length_c   1.000
_cell.angle_alpha   90.00
_cell.angle_beta   90.00
_cell.angle_gamma   90.00
#
_symmetry.space_group_name_H-M   'P 1'
#
loop_
_entity.id
_entity.type
_entity.pdbx_description
1 polymer ?
#
loop_
_entity_poly.entity_id
_entity_poly.type
_entity_poly.pdbx_seq_one_letter_code
_entity_poly.pdbx_strand_id
1 'polypeptide(L)'
;MVEDDARMNDQVPAAIPALVFDRQYVPVLVGGSAAPRRFTVGGASVVMGPAAMLIIAEASGAPARSGVWNAERFRLIGPAPAPVTERLMGAPWGVDERASPIHIAVRVEGEALYLGTARVRQAGTTDGVLTDCELRLEAPLSRELLDRVRPPLPPGHVPDLRWLGNVNGDREAALEQFVTGWYPTEDATESPVGDSASRLPGGLRQLYRLAKQRPGALGTQNKILPEPDLLTDHLGEMLVFGVENQGGFFWSLPWTLEEPEADPTVWFRELDGQLIAEQEALSGFLIQFSLYEASMGAEYLALPRELTAPQVEQLTGALHLVPLRPFWPWAPTRFYVAPGLVMHVSSEDGEAFHAWAGATHRSALNPLADLPVDWNRFDG
;
A
#
# COMPACT_ATOMS: atom_id res chain seq x y z
N MET A 1 38.13 7.90 37.66
CA MET A 1 38.38 8.86 36.55
C MET A 1 38.95 8.04 35.41
N VAL A 2 38.22 7.67 34.36
CA VAL A 2 36.99 8.22 33.79
C VAL A 2 36.04 7.05 33.54
N GLU A 3 34.87 7.10 34.17
CA GLU A 3 33.66 6.43 33.69
C GLU A 3 33.17 7.26 32.50
N ASP A 4 32.99 6.66 31.34
CA ASP A 4 32.19 7.26 30.27
C ASP A 4 31.19 6.21 29.82
N ASP A 5 30.02 6.29 30.43
CA ASP A 5 28.83 5.50 30.17
C ASP A 5 28.30 5.95 28.81
N ALA A 6 28.78 5.33 27.73
CA ALA A 6 28.31 5.61 26.37
C ALA A 6 26.90 5.03 26.16
N ARG A 7 25.92 5.59 26.88
CA ARG A 7 24.53 5.57 26.45
C ARG A 7 24.45 6.44 25.21
N MET A 8 24.41 5.82 24.04
CA MET A 8 23.85 6.48 22.86
C MET A 8 22.38 6.77 23.19
N ASN A 9 22.13 7.94 23.76
CA ASN A 9 20.79 8.44 24.04
C ASN A 9 20.00 8.52 22.73
N ASP A 10 18.70 8.24 22.82
CA ASP A 10 17.71 8.29 21.73
C ASP A 10 17.44 9.72 21.18
N GLN A 11 18.39 10.65 21.35
CA GLN A 11 18.24 12.04 20.91
C GLN A 11 19.28 12.38 19.85
N VAL A 12 18.79 12.42 18.61
CA VAL A 12 19.49 12.72 17.34
C VAL A 12 20.51 11.65 16.94
N PRO A 13 20.30 10.91 15.82
CA PRO A 13 21.28 9.97 15.30
C PRO A 13 22.60 10.68 15.04
N ALA A 14 23.64 10.29 15.78
CA ALA A 14 24.98 10.72 15.46
C ALA A 14 25.37 10.16 14.08
N ALA A 15 25.77 11.04 13.17
CA ALA A 15 26.42 10.64 11.93
C ALA A 15 27.81 10.11 12.26
N ILE A 16 28.00 8.80 12.15
CA ILE A 16 29.26 8.14 12.49
C ILE A 16 29.88 7.62 11.19
N PRO A 17 31.17 7.88 10.89
CA PRO A 17 31.81 7.28 9.73
C PRO A 17 31.64 5.75 9.74
N ALA A 18 31.22 5.15 8.63
CA ALA A 18 30.76 3.75 8.64
C ALA A 18 31.84 2.76 9.11
N LEU A 19 33.11 3.02 8.80
CA LEU A 19 34.24 2.24 9.30
C LEU A 19 34.42 2.32 10.83
N VAL A 20 34.11 3.47 11.41
CA VAL A 20 34.16 3.68 12.87
C VAL A 20 32.98 2.95 13.51
N PHE A 21 31.78 3.08 12.93
CA PHE A 21 30.59 2.35 13.38
C PHE A 21 30.84 0.83 13.41
N ASP A 22 31.34 0.27 12.31
CA ASP A 22 31.60 -1.16 12.18
C ASP A 22 32.63 -1.70 13.19
N ARG A 23 33.65 -0.89 13.52
CA ARG A 23 34.74 -1.30 14.40
C ARG A 23 34.43 -1.10 15.88
N GLN A 24 33.76 0.00 16.22
CA GLN A 24 33.61 0.43 17.61
C GLN A 24 32.22 0.16 18.17
N TYR A 25 31.17 0.31 17.35
CA TYR A 25 29.79 0.26 17.83
C TYR A 25 29.13 -1.09 17.61
N VAL A 26 29.38 -1.76 16.47
CA VAL A 26 28.80 -3.09 16.20
C VAL A 26 29.12 -4.11 17.31
N PRO A 27 30.37 -4.27 17.81
CA PRO A 27 30.67 -5.24 18.87
C PRO A 27 29.97 -4.92 20.19
N VAL A 28 29.81 -3.63 20.51
CA VAL A 28 29.14 -3.15 21.72
C VAL A 28 27.64 -3.43 21.64
N LEU A 29 27.00 -3.06 20.54
CA LEU A 29 25.56 -3.21 20.34
C LEU A 29 25.12 -4.68 20.37
N VAL A 30 25.89 -5.59 19.76
CA VAL A 30 25.54 -7.02 19.75
C VAL A 30 26.07 -7.81 20.96
N GLY A 31 26.79 -7.14 21.85
CA GLY A 31 27.25 -7.65 23.15
C GLY A 31 28.35 -8.70 23.09
N GLY A 32 29.38 -8.52 22.26
CA GLY A 32 30.46 -9.52 22.18
C GLY A 32 31.80 -9.01 21.64
N SER A 33 32.88 -9.53 22.23
CA SER A 33 34.26 -9.46 21.71
C SER A 33 34.59 -10.60 20.73
N ALA A 34 33.74 -11.64 20.67
CA ALA A 34 33.82 -12.71 19.67
C ALA A 34 33.25 -12.25 18.32
N ALA A 35 33.78 -12.78 17.21
CA ALA A 35 33.33 -12.40 15.87
C ALA A 35 31.83 -12.68 15.69
N PRO A 36 30.97 -11.64 15.56
CA PRO A 36 29.53 -11.84 15.46
C PRO A 36 29.17 -12.51 14.13
N ARG A 37 28.06 -13.26 14.12
CA ARG A 37 27.57 -13.90 12.90
C ARG A 37 26.96 -12.83 11.99
N ARG A 38 27.32 -12.82 10.71
CA ARG A 38 26.83 -11.85 9.73
C ARG A 38 26.08 -12.56 8.61
N PHE A 39 24.95 -11.98 8.22
CA PHE A 39 24.10 -12.46 7.13
C PHE A 39 23.73 -11.28 6.24
N THR A 40 23.30 -11.59 5.01
CA THR A 40 22.71 -10.61 4.10
C THR A 40 21.27 -11.03 3.82
N VAL A 41 20.32 -10.10 4.01
CA VAL A 41 18.88 -10.35 3.85
C VAL A 41 18.26 -9.14 3.14
N GLY A 42 17.78 -9.33 1.91
CA GLY A 42 17.18 -8.25 1.10
C GLY A 42 18.11 -7.05 0.86
N GLY A 43 19.43 -7.28 0.87
CA GLY A 43 20.44 -6.23 0.74
C GLY A 43 20.82 -5.51 2.04
N ALA A 44 20.24 -5.86 3.19
CA ALA A 44 20.69 -5.41 4.50
C ALA A 44 21.68 -6.41 5.12
N SER A 45 22.63 -5.92 5.90
CA SER A 45 23.51 -6.74 6.74
C SER A 45 22.87 -6.98 8.09
N VAL A 46 22.68 -8.24 8.46
CA VAL A 46 22.17 -8.66 9.77
C VAL A 46 23.33 -9.22 10.58
N VAL A 47 23.66 -8.54 11.68
CA VAL A 47 24.71 -8.93 12.62
C VAL A 47 24.06 -9.47 13.88
N MET A 48 24.40 -10.71 14.24
CA MET A 48 23.86 -11.37 15.43
C MET A 48 24.97 -11.62 16.45
N GLY A 49 24.72 -11.15 17.67
CA GLY A 49 25.52 -11.46 18.84
C GLY A 49 24.67 -12.03 19.97
N PRO A 50 25.31 -12.38 21.10
CA PRO A 50 24.63 -13.03 22.22
C PRO A 50 23.61 -12.11 22.91
N ALA A 51 23.83 -10.79 22.89
CA ALA A 51 22.96 -9.83 23.59
C ALA A 51 21.89 -9.22 22.68
N ALA A 52 22.16 -9.07 21.37
CA ALA A 52 21.28 -8.35 20.47
C ALA A 52 21.45 -8.77 18.99
N MET A 53 20.53 -8.28 18.16
CA MET A 53 20.64 -8.25 16.71
C MET A 53 20.84 -6.80 16.26
N LEU A 54 21.66 -6.58 15.23
CA LEU A 54 21.80 -5.29 14.55
C LEU A 54 21.53 -5.48 13.07
N ILE A 55 20.64 -4.68 12.50
CA ILE A 55 20.32 -4.66 11.07
C ILE A 55 20.83 -3.34 10.50
N ILE A 56 21.65 -3.44 9.45
CA ILE A 56 22.25 -2.29 8.76
C ILE A 56 21.80 -2.33 7.30
N ALA A 57 20.99 -1.36 6.89
CA ALA A 57 20.58 -1.20 5.49
C ALA A 57 21.33 -0.04 4.81
N GLU A 58 21.34 -0.03 3.49
CA GLU A 58 21.70 1.17 2.72
C GLU A 58 20.50 2.10 2.62
N ALA A 59 20.73 3.40 2.62
CA ALA A 59 19.68 4.37 2.35
C ALA A 59 19.11 4.15 0.96
N SER A 60 17.80 3.94 0.89
CA SER A 60 17.12 3.62 -0.36
C SER A 60 15.64 3.92 -0.28
N GLY A 61 15.07 4.45 -1.36
CA GLY A 61 13.63 4.52 -1.57
C GLY A 61 13.04 3.27 -2.24
N ALA A 62 13.85 2.27 -2.57
CA ALA A 62 13.42 1.11 -3.35
C ALA A 62 12.61 0.12 -2.49
N PRO A 63 11.36 -0.19 -2.86
CA PRO A 63 10.46 -1.01 -2.04
C PRO A 63 10.86 -2.48 -1.94
N ALA A 64 11.54 -3.01 -2.98
CA ALA A 64 11.98 -4.40 -3.05
C ALA A 64 13.25 -4.71 -2.22
N ARG A 65 13.76 -3.76 -1.44
CA ARG A 65 14.97 -3.91 -0.62
C ARG A 65 14.66 -3.69 0.85
N SER A 66 15.43 -4.37 1.70
CA SER A 66 15.40 -4.13 3.14
C SER A 66 15.83 -2.69 3.45
N GLY A 67 15.07 -2.00 4.30
CA GLY A 67 15.32 -0.59 4.60
C GLY A 67 14.20 0.07 5.40
N VAL A 68 14.36 1.37 5.64
CA VAL A 68 13.33 2.19 6.29
C VAL A 68 12.17 2.39 5.32
N TRP A 69 10.97 2.07 5.77
CA TRP A 69 9.74 2.21 4.98
C TRP A 69 9.06 3.54 5.26
N ASN A 70 8.79 3.86 6.52
CA ASN A 70 8.21 5.13 6.93
C ASN A 70 8.76 5.54 8.31
N ALA A 71 8.25 6.63 8.89
CA ALA A 71 8.74 7.16 10.16
C ALA A 71 8.75 6.14 11.30
N GLU A 72 7.88 5.13 11.28
CA GLU A 72 7.79 4.13 12.35
C GLU A 72 8.27 2.75 11.93
N ARG A 73 8.53 2.49 10.65
CA ARG A 73 8.68 1.12 10.12
C ARG A 73 9.97 0.92 9.36
N PHE A 74 10.62 -0.20 9.65
CA PHE A 74 11.69 -0.80 8.85
C PHE A 74 11.18 -2.14 8.29
N ARG A 75 11.48 -2.44 7.03
CA ARG A 75 11.15 -3.71 6.39
C ARG A 75 12.41 -4.52 6.14
N LEU A 76 12.40 -5.78 6.56
CA LEU A 76 13.41 -6.76 6.20
C LEU A 76 12.82 -7.69 5.13
N ILE A 77 13.32 -7.61 3.90
CA ILE A 77 12.82 -8.37 2.76
C ILE A 77 13.65 -9.66 2.62
N GLY A 78 12.96 -10.80 2.64
CA GLY A 78 13.55 -12.13 2.57
C GLY A 78 14.02 -12.53 1.17
N PRO A 79 14.43 -13.80 1.00
CA PRO A 79 14.41 -14.86 2.02
C PRO A 79 15.48 -14.66 3.10
N ALA A 80 15.13 -14.87 4.37
CA ALA A 80 16.10 -14.84 5.47
C ALA A 80 16.64 -16.26 5.81
N PRO A 81 17.94 -16.39 6.11
CA PRO A 81 18.49 -17.65 6.63
C PRO A 81 17.84 -18.07 7.96
N ALA A 82 17.71 -19.38 8.20
CA ALA A 82 17.06 -19.93 9.40
C ALA A 82 17.48 -19.29 10.73
N PRO A 83 18.78 -19.00 11.00
CA PRO A 83 19.18 -18.34 12.25
C PRO A 83 18.58 -16.93 12.44
N VAL A 84 18.36 -16.19 11.34
CA VAL A 84 17.71 -14.88 11.39
C VAL A 84 16.21 -15.04 11.62
N THR A 85 15.57 -15.98 10.92
CA THR A 85 14.16 -16.31 11.09
C THR A 85 13.84 -16.71 12.53
N GLU A 86 14.60 -17.66 13.10
CA GLU A 86 14.45 -18.12 14.49
C GLU A 86 14.58 -16.98 15.49
N ARG A 87 15.50 -16.05 15.25
CA ARG A 87 15.77 -14.91 16.12
C ARG A 87 14.65 -13.87 16.10
N LEU A 88 14.02 -13.64 14.94
CA LEU A 88 12.94 -12.68 14.78
C LEU A 88 11.59 -13.24 15.21
N MET A 89 11.31 -14.51 14.91
CA MET A 89 10.02 -15.14 15.17
C MET A 89 9.92 -15.76 16.57
N GLY A 90 11.06 -15.97 17.24
CA GLY A 90 11.13 -16.83 18.40
C GLY A 90 10.99 -18.31 18.03
N ALA A 91 11.29 -19.21 18.97
CA ALA A 91 10.95 -20.62 18.79
C ALA A 91 9.41 -20.78 18.81
N PRO A 92 8.83 -21.77 18.09
CA PRO A 92 7.38 -21.89 17.91
C PRO A 92 6.56 -22.16 19.19
N TRP A 93 7.17 -22.14 20.38
CA TRP A 93 6.55 -22.48 21.66
C TRP A 93 7.06 -21.56 22.78
N GLY A 94 6.60 -20.32 22.80
CA GLY A 94 6.79 -19.43 23.95
C GLY A 94 7.17 -18.01 23.54
N VAL A 95 6.35 -17.05 23.95
CA VAL A 95 6.73 -15.64 23.98
C VAL A 95 7.80 -15.51 25.05
N ASP A 96 9.07 -15.54 24.66
CA ASP A 96 10.14 -15.22 25.60
C ASP A 96 10.07 -13.70 25.84
N GLU A 97 9.64 -13.30 27.04
CA GLU A 97 9.50 -11.88 27.46
C GLU A 97 10.84 -11.12 27.46
N ARG A 98 11.94 -11.78 27.05
CA ARG A 98 13.26 -11.19 26.84
C ARG A 98 13.72 -11.32 25.38
N ALA A 99 12.85 -10.99 24.43
CA ALA A 99 13.29 -10.76 23.05
C ALA A 99 14.46 -9.77 23.07
N SER A 100 15.63 -10.22 22.65
CA SER A 100 16.81 -9.36 22.62
C SER A 100 16.57 -8.17 21.70
N PRO A 101 17.12 -6.99 22.03
CA PRO A 101 16.92 -5.80 21.24
C PRO A 101 17.34 -6.02 19.79
N ILE A 102 16.54 -5.46 18.87
CA ILE A 102 16.85 -5.36 17.45
C ILE A 102 17.25 -3.92 17.19
N HIS A 103 18.54 -3.69 17.02
CA HIS A 103 19.10 -2.40 16.68
C HIS A 103 18.98 -2.14 15.18
N ILE A 104 18.68 -0.91 14.79
CA ILE A 104 18.58 -0.49 13.40
C ILE A 104 19.61 0.58 13.11
N ALA A 105 20.33 0.43 12.00
CA ALA A 105 21.18 1.47 11.44
C ALA A 105 21.02 1.56 9.92
N VAL A 106 21.29 2.73 9.37
CA VAL A 106 21.27 2.98 7.92
C VAL A 106 22.56 3.63 7.47
N ARG A 107 23.12 3.13 6.37
CA ARG A 107 24.28 3.72 5.71
C ARG A 107 23.85 4.81 4.74
N VAL A 108 24.43 5.99 4.88
CA VAL A 108 24.18 7.17 4.03
C VAL A 108 25.52 7.76 3.66
N GLU A 109 25.87 7.78 2.37
CA GLU A 109 27.06 8.48 1.84
C GLU A 109 28.40 8.20 2.59
N GLY A 110 28.60 6.96 3.05
CA GLY A 110 29.81 6.55 3.79
C GLY A 110 29.74 6.75 5.31
N GLU A 111 28.63 7.26 5.82
CA GLU A 111 28.29 7.33 7.24
C GLU A 111 27.28 6.23 7.61
N ALA A 112 27.16 5.95 8.91
CA ALA A 112 26.14 5.12 9.50
C ALA A 112 25.33 5.96 10.50
N LEU A 113 24.01 5.95 10.33
CA LEU A 113 23.04 6.57 11.22
C LEU A 113 22.38 5.48 12.04
N TYR A 114 22.54 5.54 13.36
CA TYR A 114 21.84 4.64 14.27
C TYR A 114 20.44 5.17 14.56
N LEU A 115 19.42 4.35 14.33
CA LEU A 115 18.01 4.74 14.41
C LEU A 115 17.30 4.24 15.67
N GLY A 116 18.05 3.66 16.62
CA GLY A 116 17.48 3.09 17.83
C GLY A 116 17.14 1.61 17.70
N THR A 117 16.21 1.18 18.54
CA THR A 117 15.70 -0.18 18.66
C THR A 117 14.36 -0.35 17.95
N ALA A 118 14.06 -1.58 17.57
CA ALA A 118 12.82 -1.96 16.92
C ALA A 118 12.27 -3.28 17.50
N ARG A 119 10.98 -3.52 17.24
CA ARG A 119 10.28 -4.77 17.60
C ARG A 119 9.60 -5.34 16.38
N VAL A 120 9.53 -6.67 16.31
CA VAL A 120 8.75 -7.35 15.26
C VAL A 120 7.28 -7.00 15.44
N ARG A 121 6.67 -6.44 14.39
CA ARG A 121 5.25 -6.14 14.31
C ARG A 121 4.51 -7.24 13.57
N GLN A 122 5.06 -7.64 12.42
CA GLN A 122 4.48 -8.65 11.55
C GLN A 122 5.61 -9.35 10.79
N ALA A 123 5.38 -10.60 10.42
CA ALA A 123 6.29 -11.35 9.58
C ALA A 123 5.52 -12.33 8.69
N GLY A 124 5.90 -12.38 7.42
CA GLY A 124 5.45 -13.38 6.47
C GLY A 124 6.46 -14.51 6.36
N THR A 125 5.96 -15.73 6.17
CA THR A 125 6.78 -16.92 5.94
C THR A 125 6.19 -17.77 4.84
N THR A 126 7.05 -18.39 4.04
CA THR A 126 6.68 -19.45 3.08
C THR A 126 7.57 -20.64 3.35
N ASP A 127 6.98 -21.82 3.56
CA ASP A 127 7.69 -23.06 3.92
C ASP A 127 8.67 -22.89 5.10
N GLY A 128 8.30 -22.06 6.09
CA GLY A 128 9.12 -21.76 7.26
C GLY A 128 10.30 -20.80 7.00
N VAL A 129 10.45 -20.28 5.78
CA VAL A 129 11.44 -19.25 5.44
C VAL A 129 10.77 -17.88 5.52
N LEU A 130 11.39 -16.93 6.22
CA LEU A 130 10.92 -15.56 6.31
C LEU A 130 10.98 -14.88 4.93
N THR A 131 9.83 -14.46 4.42
CA THR A 131 9.69 -13.71 3.15
C THR A 131 9.75 -12.21 3.35
N ASP A 132 9.23 -11.73 4.48
CA ASP A 132 9.17 -10.33 4.86
C ASP A 132 8.99 -10.21 6.38
N CYS A 133 9.55 -9.15 6.95
CA CYS A 133 9.32 -8.79 8.35
C CYS A 133 9.19 -7.27 8.49
N GLU A 134 8.07 -6.83 9.05
CA GLU A 134 7.88 -5.44 9.46
C GLU A 134 8.36 -5.26 10.90
N LEU A 135 9.33 -4.38 11.08
CA LEU A 135 9.87 -3.95 12.36
C LEU A 135 9.34 -2.55 12.68
N ARG A 136 8.74 -2.39 13.86
CA ARG A 136 8.33 -1.08 14.37
C ARG A 136 9.46 -0.48 15.20
N LEU A 137 9.93 0.71 14.83
CA LEU A 137 10.89 1.50 15.60
C LEU A 137 10.25 1.94 16.93
N GLU A 138 11.02 1.91 18.02
CA GLU A 138 10.51 2.35 19.33
C GLU A 138 10.29 3.87 19.38
N ALA A 139 11.12 4.63 18.67
CA ALA A 139 10.95 6.07 18.47
C ALA A 139 10.71 6.37 16.97
N PRO A 140 9.62 7.08 16.61
CA PRO A 140 9.42 7.53 15.25
C PRO A 140 10.53 8.47 14.77
N LEU A 141 10.90 8.37 13.50
CA LEU A 141 11.88 9.25 12.86
C LEU A 141 11.27 10.63 12.61
N SER A 142 12.08 11.68 12.74
CA SER A 142 11.72 12.99 12.23
C SER A 142 11.67 12.97 10.69
N ARG A 143 10.92 13.89 10.08
CA ARG A 143 10.83 14.02 8.62
C ARG A 143 12.20 14.22 7.96
N GLU A 144 13.03 15.08 8.53
CA GLU A 144 14.41 15.32 8.06
C GLU A 144 15.25 14.04 8.06
N LEU A 145 15.15 13.25 9.13
CA LEU A 145 15.88 11.98 9.24
C LEU A 145 15.34 10.92 8.28
N LEU A 146 14.01 10.83 8.14
CA LEU A 146 13.34 9.94 7.18
C LEU A 146 13.79 10.25 5.75
N ASP A 147 13.77 11.52 5.35
CA ASP A 147 14.21 11.96 4.03
C ASP A 147 15.70 11.68 3.79
N ARG A 148 16.53 11.67 4.84
CA ARG A 148 17.94 11.31 4.73
C ARG A 148 18.19 9.81 4.58
N VAL A 149 17.51 8.96 5.35
CA VAL A 149 17.70 7.49 5.31
C VAL A 149 16.91 6.81 4.20
N ARG A 150 15.88 7.48 3.73
CA ARG A 150 15.05 7.07 2.61
C ARG A 150 14.94 8.30 1.71
N PRO A 151 15.93 8.63 0.86
CA PRO A 151 15.79 9.78 -0.04
C PRO A 151 14.58 9.61 -0.96
N PRO A 152 13.79 10.68 -1.20
CA PRO A 152 12.71 10.60 -2.16
C PRO A 152 13.34 10.35 -3.52
N LEU A 153 13.00 9.23 -4.15
CA LEU A 153 13.37 9.02 -5.54
C LEU A 153 12.67 10.08 -6.37
N PRO A 154 13.30 10.64 -7.42
CA PRO A 154 12.58 11.48 -8.37
C PRO A 154 11.39 10.67 -8.87
N PRO A 155 10.15 11.18 -8.74
CA PRO A 155 9.01 10.41 -9.19
C PRO A 155 9.13 10.23 -10.70
N GLY A 156 9.27 8.98 -11.17
CA GLY A 156 9.52 8.71 -12.59
C GLY A 156 8.41 9.26 -13.47
N HIS A 157 7.16 8.94 -13.14
CA HIS A 157 5.95 9.52 -13.73
C HIS A 157 4.88 9.62 -12.64
N VAL A 158 4.46 10.85 -12.30
CA VAL A 158 3.30 11.07 -11.43
C VAL A 158 2.07 11.18 -12.33
N PRO A 159 1.02 10.34 -12.15
CA PRO A 159 -0.22 10.47 -12.90
C PRO A 159 -0.79 11.88 -12.77
N ASP A 160 -1.14 12.50 -13.90
CA ASP A 160 -1.79 13.81 -13.91
C ASP A 160 -3.32 13.71 -13.74
N LEU A 161 -4.00 14.86 -13.70
CA LEU A 161 -5.45 14.96 -13.48
C LEU A 161 -6.25 15.26 -14.76
N ARG A 162 -5.68 15.11 -15.97
CA ARG A 162 -6.40 15.44 -17.21
C ARG A 162 -7.67 14.61 -17.40
N TRP A 163 -7.67 13.36 -16.91
CA TRP A 163 -8.81 12.46 -16.95
C TRP A 163 -10.04 13.05 -16.23
N LEU A 164 -9.85 13.89 -15.21
CA LEU A 164 -10.93 14.52 -14.44
C LEU A 164 -11.82 15.40 -15.33
N GLY A 165 -11.22 16.04 -16.35
CA GLY A 165 -11.95 16.86 -17.32
C GLY A 165 -12.92 16.07 -18.20
N ASN A 166 -12.75 14.75 -18.29
CA ASN A 166 -13.58 13.88 -19.15
C ASN A 166 -14.72 13.20 -18.36
N VAL A 167 -14.70 13.20 -17.02
CA VAL A 167 -15.63 12.42 -16.17
C VAL A 167 -17.12 12.71 -16.43
N ASN A 168 -17.47 13.96 -16.73
CA ASN A 168 -18.86 14.36 -16.99
C ASN A 168 -19.27 14.31 -18.47
N GLY A 169 -18.35 13.94 -19.38
CA GLY A 169 -18.59 13.94 -20.82
C GLY A 169 -18.18 12.63 -21.49
N ASP A 170 -16.87 12.34 -21.47
CA ASP A 170 -16.28 11.15 -22.09
C ASP A 170 -15.69 10.23 -21.01
N ARG A 171 -16.57 9.43 -20.40
CA ARG A 171 -16.19 8.50 -19.32
C ARG A 171 -15.28 7.38 -19.81
N GLU A 172 -15.37 7.01 -21.09
CA GLU A 172 -14.47 6.06 -21.73
C GLU A 172 -13.03 6.61 -21.70
N ALA A 173 -12.83 7.84 -22.17
CA ALA A 173 -11.53 8.50 -22.13
C ALA A 173 -11.05 8.78 -20.69
N ALA A 174 -11.94 9.10 -19.76
CA ALA A 174 -11.60 9.29 -18.35
C ALA A 174 -11.02 8.00 -17.73
N LEU A 175 -11.70 6.86 -17.94
CA LEU A 175 -11.25 5.56 -17.44
C LEU A 175 -9.90 5.15 -18.05
N GLU A 176 -9.75 5.29 -19.37
CA GLU A 176 -8.49 4.97 -20.05
C GLU A 176 -7.32 5.80 -19.53
N GLN A 177 -7.48 7.13 -19.43
CA GLN A 177 -6.42 8.01 -18.96
C GLN A 177 -6.06 7.74 -17.50
N PHE A 178 -7.04 7.46 -16.64
CA PHE A 178 -6.78 7.09 -15.26
C PHE A 178 -6.02 5.75 -15.17
N VAL A 179 -6.54 4.69 -15.80
CA VAL A 179 -5.96 3.34 -15.73
C VAL A 179 -4.56 3.30 -16.31
N THR A 180 -4.33 3.98 -17.45
CA THR A 180 -3.01 4.02 -18.09
C THR A 180 -1.98 4.82 -17.31
N GLY A 181 -2.42 5.85 -16.58
CA GLY A 181 -1.55 6.62 -15.68
C GLY A 181 -1.23 5.88 -14.39
N TRP A 182 -2.22 5.22 -13.79
CA TRP A 182 -2.10 4.61 -12.46
C TRP A 182 -1.45 3.22 -12.46
N TYR A 183 -1.88 2.33 -13.34
CA TYR A 183 -1.45 0.94 -13.32
C TYR A 183 -0.28 0.72 -14.29
N PRO A 184 0.85 0.16 -13.81
CA PRO A 184 2.00 -0.12 -14.66
C PRO A 184 1.64 -1.18 -15.70
N THR A 185 2.30 -1.10 -16.87
CA THR A 185 2.24 -2.17 -17.85
C THR A 185 3.03 -3.37 -17.34
N GLU A 186 2.44 -4.55 -17.42
CA GLU A 186 3.15 -5.82 -17.25
C GLU A 186 3.50 -6.42 -18.62
N ASP A 187 4.62 -7.16 -18.69
CA ASP A 187 5.02 -7.84 -19.92
C ASP A 187 3.92 -8.84 -20.32
N ALA A 188 3.19 -8.50 -21.39
CA ALA A 188 2.03 -9.26 -21.82
C ALA A 188 2.42 -10.71 -22.17
N THR A 189 2.02 -11.67 -21.33
CA THR A 189 1.96 -13.06 -21.76
C THR A 189 0.67 -13.26 -22.58
N GLU A 190 0.88 -13.40 -23.89
CA GLU A 190 -0.05 -13.76 -24.96
C GLU A 190 -0.62 -12.64 -25.87
N SER A 191 -0.53 -12.94 -27.18
CA SER A 191 -1.15 -12.21 -28.28
C SER A 191 -2.65 -12.55 -28.39
N PRO A 192 -3.49 -11.66 -28.95
CA PRO A 192 -4.93 -11.72 -28.74
C PRO A 192 -5.59 -12.86 -29.51
N VAL A 193 -6.39 -13.67 -28.81
CA VAL A 193 -7.56 -14.31 -29.41
C VAL A 193 -8.53 -13.19 -29.79
N GLY A 194 -9.03 -13.25 -31.03
CA GLY A 194 -9.69 -12.16 -31.73
C GLY A 194 -10.89 -11.56 -31.01
N ASP A 195 -11.24 -10.35 -31.44
CA ASP A 195 -12.42 -9.57 -31.06
C ASP A 195 -13.67 -10.47 -31.19
N SER A 196 -14.03 -11.17 -30.12
CA SER A 196 -15.30 -11.86 -30.05
C SER A 196 -16.38 -10.78 -30.01
N ALA A 197 -17.52 -11.04 -30.65
CA ALA A 197 -18.73 -10.23 -30.48
C ALA A 197 -19.26 -10.47 -29.04
N SER A 198 -18.47 -10.05 -28.05
CA SER A 198 -18.78 -10.15 -26.64
C SER A 198 -20.04 -9.34 -26.37
N ARG A 199 -21.05 -9.98 -25.78
CA ARG A 199 -22.34 -9.37 -25.42
C ARG A 199 -22.23 -8.42 -24.23
N LEU A 200 -21.02 -8.09 -23.82
CA LEU A 200 -20.75 -7.23 -22.68
C LEU A 200 -20.91 -5.75 -23.06
N PRO A 201 -21.43 -4.92 -22.14
CA PRO A 201 -21.49 -3.49 -22.34
C PRO A 201 -20.12 -2.88 -22.70
N GLY A 202 -20.15 -1.77 -23.43
CA GLY A 202 -18.93 -1.12 -23.94
C GLY A 202 -17.89 -0.83 -22.86
N GLY A 203 -18.33 -0.36 -21.70
CA GLY A 203 -17.44 -0.05 -20.57
C GLY A 203 -16.64 -1.25 -20.06
N LEU A 204 -17.27 -2.43 -19.90
CA LEU A 204 -16.55 -3.65 -19.49
C LEU A 204 -15.56 -4.11 -20.55
N ARG A 205 -15.96 -4.10 -21.82
CA ARG A 205 -15.05 -4.45 -22.94
C ARG A 205 -13.84 -3.53 -22.99
N GLN A 206 -14.03 -2.24 -22.71
CA GLN A 206 -12.93 -1.28 -22.64
C GLN A 206 -12.00 -1.60 -21.46
N LEU A 207 -12.53 -1.83 -20.25
CA LEU A 207 -11.72 -2.20 -19.10
C LEU A 207 -10.92 -3.47 -19.36
N TYR A 208 -11.52 -4.52 -19.93
CA TYR A 208 -10.80 -5.75 -20.26
C TYR A 208 -9.70 -5.53 -21.29
N ARG A 209 -9.90 -4.63 -22.27
CA ARG A 209 -8.83 -4.25 -23.22
C ARG A 209 -7.65 -3.61 -22.50
N LEU A 210 -7.90 -2.72 -21.54
CA LEU A 210 -6.86 -2.09 -20.72
C LEU A 210 -6.15 -3.12 -19.83
N ALA A 211 -6.92 -4.02 -19.23
CA ALA A 211 -6.45 -5.06 -18.32
C ALA A 211 -5.49 -6.06 -18.98
N LYS A 212 -5.58 -6.28 -20.29
CA LYS A 212 -4.63 -7.14 -21.04
C LYS A 212 -3.16 -6.74 -20.86
N GLN A 213 -2.89 -5.44 -20.71
CA GLN A 213 -1.54 -4.92 -20.46
C GLN A 213 -1.33 -4.51 -19.00
N ARG A 214 -2.42 -4.37 -18.23
CA ARG A 214 -2.45 -3.80 -16.88
C ARG A 214 -3.40 -4.61 -16.01
N PRO A 215 -3.06 -5.87 -15.67
CA PRO A 215 -3.98 -6.76 -14.98
C PRO A 215 -4.46 -6.20 -13.64
N GLY A 216 -3.66 -5.35 -12.97
CA GLY A 216 -4.06 -4.61 -11.77
C GLY A 216 -5.31 -3.73 -11.92
N ALA A 217 -5.70 -3.36 -13.15
CA ALA A 217 -6.93 -2.61 -13.42
C ALA A 217 -8.21 -3.41 -13.08
N LEU A 218 -8.13 -4.74 -12.97
CA LEU A 218 -9.23 -5.58 -12.50
C LEU A 218 -9.36 -5.61 -10.98
N GLY A 219 -8.47 -4.94 -10.25
CA GLY A 219 -8.52 -4.82 -8.80
C GLY A 219 -7.81 -5.94 -8.04
N THR A 220 -7.51 -5.65 -6.76
CA THR A 220 -6.85 -6.56 -5.81
C THR A 220 -7.71 -6.77 -4.56
N GLN A 221 -8.30 -5.70 -4.01
CA GLN A 221 -9.18 -5.77 -2.85
C GLN A 221 -10.58 -6.19 -3.25
N ASN A 222 -11.13 -5.56 -4.26
CA ASN A 222 -12.25 -6.09 -5.01
C ASN A 222 -11.74 -6.55 -6.38
N LYS A 223 -12.54 -7.37 -7.05
CA LYS A 223 -12.18 -7.92 -8.35
C LYS A 223 -13.30 -7.74 -9.34
N ILE A 224 -13.00 -7.13 -10.48
CA ILE A 224 -13.78 -7.35 -11.69
C ILE A 224 -13.33 -8.70 -12.26
N LEU A 225 -14.26 -9.64 -12.35
CA LEU A 225 -13.99 -10.98 -12.84
C LEU A 225 -13.53 -10.92 -14.30
N PRO A 226 -12.49 -11.68 -14.69
CA PRO A 226 -12.14 -11.88 -16.10
C PRO A 226 -13.34 -12.41 -16.89
N GLU A 227 -13.43 -12.07 -18.18
CA GLU A 227 -14.55 -12.47 -19.04
C GLU A 227 -14.89 -13.98 -19.01
N PRO A 228 -13.91 -14.92 -19.00
CA PRO A 228 -14.22 -16.36 -18.91
C PRO A 228 -14.87 -16.79 -17.59
N ASP A 229 -14.73 -15.99 -16.54
CA ASP A 229 -15.19 -16.30 -15.19
C ASP A 229 -16.54 -15.66 -14.86
N LEU A 230 -17.11 -14.92 -15.82
CA LEU A 230 -18.42 -14.30 -15.66
C LEU A 230 -19.52 -15.34 -15.64
N LEU A 231 -20.38 -15.27 -14.62
CA LEU A 231 -21.50 -16.17 -14.42
C LEU A 231 -22.76 -15.37 -14.18
N THR A 232 -23.89 -15.92 -14.63
CA THR A 232 -25.19 -15.40 -14.21
C THR A 232 -25.51 -15.90 -12.80
N ASP A 233 -26.36 -15.18 -12.10
CA ASP A 233 -26.96 -15.65 -10.86
C ASP A 233 -27.82 -16.91 -11.09
N HIS A 234 -28.31 -17.49 -10.00
CA HIS A 234 -29.10 -18.73 -10.03
C HIS A 234 -30.43 -18.62 -10.81
N LEU A 235 -30.92 -17.38 -11.04
CA LEU A 235 -32.11 -17.12 -11.84
C LEU A 235 -31.79 -16.86 -13.31
N GLY A 236 -30.52 -16.61 -13.66
CA GLY A 236 -30.10 -16.28 -15.01
C GLY A 236 -30.42 -14.83 -15.41
N GLU A 237 -30.80 -13.98 -14.44
CA GLU A 237 -31.30 -12.62 -14.68
C GLU A 237 -30.22 -11.56 -14.49
N MET A 238 -29.19 -11.88 -13.71
CA MET A 238 -28.12 -10.94 -13.35
C MET A 238 -26.77 -11.54 -13.72
N LEU A 239 -25.94 -10.79 -14.45
CA LEU A 239 -24.56 -11.14 -14.73
C LEU A 239 -23.67 -10.63 -13.59
N VAL A 240 -23.07 -11.53 -12.82
CA VAL A 240 -22.09 -11.17 -11.79
C VAL A 240 -20.76 -10.87 -12.45
N PHE A 241 -20.28 -9.64 -12.29
CA PHE A 241 -19.05 -9.18 -12.92
C PHE A 241 -18.01 -8.65 -11.91
N GLY A 242 -18.43 -8.30 -10.70
CA GLY A 242 -17.54 -7.81 -9.66
C GLY A 242 -17.78 -8.53 -8.33
N VAL A 243 -16.73 -8.78 -7.56
CA VAL A 243 -16.79 -9.43 -6.24
C VAL A 243 -15.83 -8.77 -5.25
N GLU A 244 -16.18 -8.79 -3.97
CA GLU A 244 -15.25 -8.46 -2.88
C GLU A 244 -14.31 -9.65 -2.58
N ASN A 245 -13.07 -9.39 -2.15
CA ASN A 245 -12.04 -10.44 -2.00
C ASN A 245 -12.33 -11.48 -0.89
N GLN A 246 -13.18 -11.18 0.09
CA GLN A 246 -13.59 -12.10 1.16
C GLN A 246 -14.98 -12.73 0.89
N GLY A 247 -15.62 -12.37 -0.23
CA GLY A 247 -16.93 -12.88 -0.62
C GLY A 247 -18.10 -12.27 0.15
N GLY A 248 -17.95 -11.08 0.73
CA GLY A 248 -19.01 -10.40 1.48
C GLY A 248 -20.15 -9.87 0.60
N PHE A 249 -19.82 -9.37 -0.59
CA PHE A 249 -20.77 -8.81 -1.54
C PHE A 249 -20.27 -8.93 -2.98
N PHE A 250 -21.17 -8.65 -3.93
CA PHE A 250 -20.87 -8.67 -5.36
C PHE A 250 -21.64 -7.58 -6.13
N TRP A 251 -21.13 -7.26 -7.31
CA TRP A 251 -21.79 -6.38 -8.28
C TRP A 251 -22.24 -7.16 -9.50
N SER A 252 -23.40 -6.77 -9.99
CA SER A 252 -24.06 -7.41 -11.10
C SER A 252 -24.71 -6.41 -12.05
N LEU A 253 -24.94 -6.87 -13.28
CA LEU A 253 -25.66 -6.14 -14.32
C LEU A 253 -26.91 -6.93 -14.70
N PRO A 254 -27.99 -6.26 -15.13
CA PRO A 254 -29.10 -6.96 -15.77
C PRO A 254 -28.59 -7.76 -16.97
N TRP A 255 -28.89 -9.05 -17.01
CA TRP A 255 -28.48 -9.94 -18.08
C TRP A 255 -29.66 -10.22 -19.01
N THR A 256 -29.42 -10.06 -20.31
CA THR A 256 -30.41 -10.27 -21.36
C THR A 256 -29.75 -10.94 -22.56
N LEU A 257 -30.52 -11.74 -23.29
CA LEU A 257 -30.09 -12.36 -24.54
C LEU A 257 -30.12 -11.39 -25.73
N GLU A 258 -30.71 -10.19 -25.55
CA GLU A 258 -30.77 -9.09 -26.52
C GLU A 258 -29.49 -8.24 -26.49
N GLU A 259 -29.46 -7.15 -27.27
CA GLU A 259 -28.34 -6.20 -27.19
C GLU A 259 -28.28 -5.55 -25.80
N PRO A 260 -27.09 -5.49 -25.16
CA PRO A 260 -26.96 -4.87 -23.85
C PRO A 260 -27.28 -3.37 -23.94
N GLU A 261 -27.89 -2.85 -22.89
CA GLU A 261 -27.96 -1.40 -22.69
C GLU A 261 -26.55 -0.79 -22.78
N ALA A 262 -26.44 0.40 -23.40
CA ALA A 262 -25.14 1.02 -23.64
C ALA A 262 -24.37 1.30 -22.35
N ASP A 263 -25.08 1.75 -21.31
CA ASP A 263 -24.53 2.09 -20.00
C ASP A 263 -25.49 1.62 -18.88
N PRO A 264 -25.51 0.32 -18.57
CA PRO A 264 -26.51 -0.28 -17.68
C PRO A 264 -26.33 0.15 -16.22
N THR A 265 -27.43 0.09 -15.47
CA THR A 265 -27.40 0.24 -14.00
C THR A 265 -26.61 -0.90 -13.36
N VAL A 266 -25.69 -0.56 -12.45
CA VAL A 266 -24.96 -1.54 -11.63
C VAL A 266 -25.73 -1.83 -10.35
N TRP A 267 -25.81 -3.10 -10.00
CA TRP A 267 -26.51 -3.57 -8.82
C TRP A 267 -25.54 -4.20 -7.82
N PHE A 268 -25.53 -3.66 -6.61
CA PHE A 268 -24.82 -4.17 -5.46
C PHE A 268 -25.73 -5.14 -4.67
N ARG A 269 -25.14 -6.23 -4.17
CA ARG A 269 -25.81 -7.16 -3.25
C ARG A 269 -24.81 -7.78 -2.27
N GLU A 270 -25.12 -7.75 -0.98
CA GLU A 270 -24.49 -8.62 0.01
C GLU A 270 -24.96 -10.07 -0.19
N LEU A 271 -24.21 -11.07 0.31
CA LEU A 271 -24.49 -12.49 0.09
C LEU A 271 -25.97 -12.88 0.33
N ASP A 272 -26.58 -12.33 1.39
CA ASP A 272 -27.99 -12.55 1.76
C ASP A 272 -28.83 -11.25 1.73
N GLY A 273 -28.30 -10.20 1.09
CA GLY A 273 -28.88 -8.85 1.08
C GLY A 273 -29.88 -8.60 -0.05
N GLN A 274 -30.56 -7.44 0.03
CA GLN A 274 -31.39 -6.93 -1.07
C GLN A 274 -30.52 -6.34 -2.19
N LEU A 275 -31.07 -6.31 -3.41
CA LEU A 275 -30.48 -5.54 -4.50
C LEU A 275 -30.56 -4.05 -4.20
N ILE A 276 -29.42 -3.39 -4.25
CA ILE A 276 -29.32 -1.93 -4.15
C ILE A 276 -28.68 -1.44 -5.44
N ALA A 277 -29.31 -0.47 -6.10
CA ALA A 277 -28.71 0.17 -7.27
C ALA A 277 -27.55 1.07 -6.84
N GLU A 278 -26.41 0.94 -7.50
CA GLU A 278 -25.35 1.94 -7.43
C GLU A 278 -25.84 3.29 -7.97
N GLN A 279 -25.26 4.39 -7.49
CA GLN A 279 -25.75 5.72 -7.89
C GLN A 279 -25.26 6.15 -9.28
N GLU A 280 -24.20 5.52 -9.77
CA GLU A 280 -23.67 5.67 -11.11
C GLU A 280 -24.02 4.44 -11.96
N ALA A 281 -24.31 4.68 -13.24
CA ALA A 281 -24.31 3.61 -14.25
C ALA A 281 -22.90 3.06 -14.46
N LEU A 282 -22.79 1.93 -15.16
CA LEU A 282 -21.55 1.18 -15.35
C LEU A 282 -20.34 2.05 -15.69
N SER A 283 -20.46 3.01 -16.60
CA SER A 283 -19.36 3.89 -17.01
C SER A 283 -18.78 4.72 -15.85
N GLY A 284 -19.63 5.26 -14.97
CA GLY A 284 -19.21 6.00 -13.78
C GLY A 284 -18.73 5.06 -12.68
N PHE A 285 -19.42 3.92 -12.52
CA PHE A 285 -19.04 2.87 -11.59
C PHE A 285 -17.62 2.35 -11.86
N LEU A 286 -17.22 2.09 -13.11
CA LEU A 286 -15.89 1.56 -13.42
C LEU A 286 -14.76 2.54 -13.08
N ILE A 287 -15.03 3.86 -13.19
CA ILE A 287 -14.12 4.90 -12.71
C ILE A 287 -14.02 4.85 -11.18
N GLN A 288 -15.16 4.78 -10.48
CA GLN A 288 -15.19 4.68 -9.00
C GLN A 288 -14.50 3.42 -8.49
N PHE A 289 -14.75 2.27 -9.13
CA PHE A 289 -14.09 1.00 -8.83
C PHE A 289 -12.58 1.14 -8.96
N SER A 290 -12.12 1.71 -10.09
CA SER A 290 -10.70 1.94 -10.34
C SER A 290 -10.08 2.90 -9.31
N LEU A 291 -10.79 3.95 -8.89
CA LEU A 291 -10.36 4.85 -7.82
C LEU A 291 -10.32 4.18 -6.45
N TYR A 292 -11.29 3.32 -6.15
CA TYR A 292 -11.33 2.54 -4.91
C TYR A 292 -10.13 1.60 -4.84
N GLU A 293 -9.91 0.79 -5.87
CA GLU A 293 -8.77 -0.13 -5.96
C GLU A 293 -7.44 0.62 -5.97
N ALA A 294 -7.36 1.78 -6.63
CA ALA A 294 -6.19 2.63 -6.58
C ALA A 294 -5.87 3.13 -5.16
N SER A 295 -6.87 3.60 -4.42
CA SER A 295 -6.67 4.06 -3.05
C SER A 295 -6.28 2.93 -2.11
N MET A 296 -6.95 1.77 -2.20
CA MET A 296 -6.75 0.64 -1.29
C MET A 296 -5.51 -0.19 -1.59
N GLY A 297 -5.24 -0.41 -2.89
CA GLY A 297 -4.17 -1.27 -3.39
C GLY A 297 -2.85 -0.57 -3.68
N ALA A 298 -2.74 0.73 -3.40
CA ALA A 298 -1.50 1.47 -3.62
C ALA A 298 -0.35 0.97 -2.74
N GLU A 299 0.86 1.14 -3.25
CA GLU A 299 2.09 0.83 -2.53
C GLU A 299 2.28 1.74 -1.31
N TYR A 300 2.03 3.04 -1.47
CA TYR A 300 2.16 4.05 -0.42
C TYR A 300 0.79 4.45 0.09
N LEU A 301 0.58 4.31 1.41
CA LEU A 301 -0.70 4.57 2.05
C LEU A 301 -0.59 5.69 3.10
N ALA A 302 -1.66 6.46 3.21
CA ALA A 302 -1.93 7.35 4.33
C ALA A 302 -3.32 7.01 4.90
N LEU A 303 -3.33 6.45 6.10
CA LEU A 303 -4.52 5.92 6.79
C LEU A 303 -4.69 6.67 8.09
N PRO A 304 -5.59 7.66 8.16
CA PRO A 304 -5.91 8.30 9.42
C PRO A 304 -6.67 7.35 10.34
N ARG A 305 -6.75 7.69 11.62
CA ARG A 305 -7.80 7.17 12.50
C ARG A 305 -9.16 7.72 12.05
N GLU A 306 -10.20 7.28 12.74
CA GLU A 306 -11.53 7.86 12.59
C GLU A 306 -11.48 9.39 12.63
N LEU A 307 -12.13 10.01 11.65
CA LEU A 307 -12.10 11.44 11.42
C LEU A 307 -13.43 12.07 11.79
N THR A 308 -13.37 13.32 12.23
CA THR A 308 -14.53 14.22 12.33
C THR A 308 -14.75 14.96 11.00
N ALA A 309 -15.95 15.50 10.78
CA ALA A 309 -16.25 16.28 9.58
C ALA A 309 -15.27 17.45 9.33
N PRO A 310 -14.86 18.28 10.32
CA PRO A 310 -13.86 19.33 10.09
C PRO A 310 -12.49 18.80 9.68
N GLN A 311 -12.09 17.62 10.17
CA GLN A 311 -10.83 16.99 9.74
C GLN A 311 -10.92 16.48 8.30
N VAL A 312 -12.08 15.95 7.89
CA VAL A 312 -12.32 15.60 6.48
C VAL A 312 -12.23 16.83 5.58
N GLU A 313 -12.83 17.96 5.96
CA GLU A 313 -12.73 19.22 5.21
C GLU A 313 -11.28 19.69 5.06
N GLN A 314 -10.48 19.60 6.13
CA GLN A 314 -9.05 19.94 6.08
C GLN A 314 -8.27 18.97 5.17
N LEU A 315 -8.52 17.66 5.30
CA LEU A 315 -7.86 16.61 4.52
C LEU A 315 -8.16 16.73 3.02
N THR A 316 -9.40 17.06 2.69
CA THR A 316 -9.89 17.15 1.31
C THR A 316 -9.64 18.52 0.68
N GLY A 317 -9.36 19.56 1.47
CA GLY A 317 -9.20 20.94 0.98
C GLY A 317 -8.05 21.16 0.00
N ALA A 318 -7.03 20.29 0.00
CA ALA A 318 -5.92 20.30 -0.96
C ALA A 318 -6.14 19.39 -2.18
N LEU A 319 -7.28 18.69 -2.25
CA LEU A 319 -7.58 17.67 -3.26
C LEU A 319 -8.78 18.09 -4.12
N HIS A 320 -8.90 17.48 -5.30
CA HIS A 320 -10.04 17.70 -6.19
C HIS A 320 -11.10 16.63 -5.96
N LEU A 321 -12.32 17.04 -5.62
CA LEU A 321 -13.47 16.13 -5.58
C LEU A 321 -13.74 15.58 -6.99
N VAL A 322 -13.86 14.26 -7.11
CA VAL A 322 -14.30 13.61 -8.34
C VAL A 322 -15.80 13.84 -8.52
N PRO A 323 -16.27 14.39 -9.66
CA PRO A 323 -17.65 14.84 -9.83
C PRO A 323 -18.60 13.68 -10.19
N LEU A 324 -18.54 12.59 -9.43
CA LEU A 324 -19.46 11.46 -9.51
C LEU A 324 -20.33 11.43 -8.25
N ARG A 325 -21.48 10.78 -8.34
CA ARG A 325 -22.30 10.47 -7.17
C ARG A 325 -21.54 9.54 -6.21
N PRO A 326 -21.97 9.38 -4.95
CA PRO A 326 -21.32 8.45 -4.04
C PRO A 326 -21.32 7.02 -4.56
N PHE A 327 -20.17 6.37 -4.44
CA PHE A 327 -19.99 4.93 -4.64
C PHE A 327 -20.44 4.18 -3.39
N TRP A 328 -21.12 3.04 -3.52
CA TRP A 328 -21.76 2.37 -2.38
C TRP A 328 -21.31 0.91 -2.18
N PRO A 329 -20.08 0.65 -1.67
CA PRO A 329 -19.70 -0.72 -1.33
C PRO A 329 -20.27 -1.20 0.02
N TRP A 330 -20.73 -0.28 0.88
CA TRP A 330 -21.30 -0.54 2.22
C TRP A 330 -21.83 0.75 2.89
N ALA A 331 -21.24 1.88 2.49
CA ALA A 331 -21.50 3.23 2.97
C ALA A 331 -21.20 4.20 1.82
N PRO A 332 -21.91 5.34 1.74
CA PRO A 332 -21.69 6.32 0.68
C PRO A 332 -20.25 6.84 0.73
N THR A 333 -19.53 6.62 -0.38
CA THR A 333 -18.10 6.90 -0.51
C THR A 333 -17.88 7.94 -1.59
N ARG A 334 -17.07 8.97 -1.29
CA ARG A 334 -16.64 10.00 -2.25
C ARG A 334 -15.14 9.91 -2.48
N PHE A 335 -14.71 10.29 -3.68
CA PHE A 335 -13.30 10.26 -4.08
C PHE A 335 -12.74 11.67 -4.26
N TYR A 336 -11.50 11.83 -3.81
CA TYR A 336 -10.72 13.05 -3.90
C TYR A 336 -9.34 12.72 -4.47
N VAL A 337 -8.82 13.57 -5.35
CA VAL A 337 -7.61 13.25 -6.11
C VAL A 337 -6.63 14.43 -6.18
N ALA A 338 -5.35 14.09 -6.19
CA ALA A 338 -4.24 14.97 -6.56
C ALA A 338 -3.30 14.18 -7.49
N PRO A 339 -2.32 14.81 -8.16
CA PRO A 339 -1.39 14.07 -9.00
C PRO A 339 -0.73 12.91 -8.25
N GLY A 340 -0.95 11.68 -8.72
CA GLY A 340 -0.45 10.44 -8.11
C GLY A 340 -1.04 10.07 -6.74
N LEU A 341 -2.16 10.67 -6.35
CA LEU A 341 -2.85 10.43 -5.07
C LEU A 341 -4.35 10.25 -5.32
N VAL A 342 -4.90 9.15 -4.81
CA VAL A 342 -6.35 8.92 -4.73
C VAL A 342 -6.73 8.70 -3.28
N MET A 343 -7.73 9.43 -2.82
CA MET A 343 -8.32 9.26 -1.50
C MET A 343 -9.80 8.98 -1.63
N HIS A 344 -10.30 8.02 -0.86
CA HIS A 344 -11.73 7.88 -0.65
C HIS A 344 -12.09 8.24 0.79
N VAL A 345 -13.29 8.77 0.97
CA VAL A 345 -13.89 9.07 2.27
C VAL A 345 -15.29 8.47 2.31
N SER A 346 -15.57 7.68 3.34
CA SER A 346 -16.86 7.05 3.59
C SER A 346 -17.39 7.39 4.97
N SER A 347 -18.71 7.39 5.12
CA SER A 347 -19.41 7.55 6.40
C SER A 347 -20.80 6.93 6.30
N GLU A 348 -21.18 6.15 7.32
CA GLU A 348 -22.51 5.53 7.41
C GLU A 348 -23.56 6.49 7.98
N ASP A 349 -23.17 7.28 8.98
CA ASP A 349 -24.08 8.11 9.79
C ASP A 349 -23.86 9.63 9.62
N GLY A 350 -22.76 10.03 8.96
CA GLY A 350 -22.36 11.42 8.79
C GLY A 350 -21.64 12.03 10.00
N GLU A 351 -21.39 11.24 11.05
CA GLU A 351 -20.74 11.69 12.29
C GLU A 351 -19.28 11.21 12.34
N ALA A 352 -19.06 9.93 12.02
CA ALA A 352 -17.73 9.33 11.94
C ALA A 352 -17.34 9.08 10.47
N PHE A 353 -16.10 9.41 10.13
CA PHE A 353 -15.58 9.29 8.78
C PHE A 353 -14.35 8.39 8.73
N HIS A 354 -14.33 7.50 7.75
CA HIS A 354 -13.16 6.71 7.39
C HIS A 354 -12.58 7.25 6.09
N ALA A 355 -11.26 7.36 6.05
CA ALA A 355 -10.56 7.76 4.84
C ALA A 355 -9.41 6.80 4.55
N TRP A 356 -9.14 6.60 3.27
CA TRP A 356 -8.00 5.83 2.81
C TRP A 356 -7.38 6.56 1.63
N ALA A 357 -6.10 6.92 1.77
CA ALA A 357 -5.34 7.55 0.72
C ALA A 357 -4.26 6.59 0.20
N GLY A 358 -4.27 6.35 -1.10
CA GLY A 358 -3.26 5.59 -1.82
C GLY A 358 -2.50 6.48 -2.79
N ALA A 359 -1.19 6.23 -2.91
CA ALA A 359 -0.33 6.99 -3.79
C ALA A 359 0.62 6.10 -4.62
N THR A 360 0.89 6.53 -5.84
CA THR A 360 1.87 5.87 -6.74
C THR A 360 3.32 6.18 -6.35
N HIS A 361 3.52 7.24 -5.59
CA HIS A 361 4.82 7.63 -5.07
C HIS A 361 4.68 8.26 -3.69
N ARG A 362 5.61 8.02 -2.78
CA ARG A 362 5.51 8.51 -1.40
C ARG A 362 5.33 10.04 -1.33
N SER A 363 6.02 10.79 -2.19
CA SER A 363 5.97 12.25 -2.19
C SER A 363 4.61 12.80 -2.65
N ALA A 364 3.77 11.99 -3.30
CA ALA A 364 2.41 12.39 -3.64
C ALA A 364 1.51 12.49 -2.39
N LEU A 365 1.95 11.97 -1.24
CA LEU A 365 1.29 12.15 0.06
C LEU A 365 1.65 13.48 0.76
N ASN A 366 2.62 14.25 0.24
CA ASN A 366 3.02 15.53 0.81
C ASN A 366 1.87 16.53 1.08
N PRO A 367 0.81 16.62 0.25
CA PRO A 367 -0.33 17.49 0.54
C PRO A 367 -1.02 17.18 1.88
N LEU A 368 -0.83 15.98 2.43
CA LEU A 368 -1.44 15.51 3.66
C LEU A 368 -0.51 15.60 4.89
N ALA A 369 0.80 15.85 4.69
CA ALA A 369 1.83 15.64 5.70
C ALA A 369 1.75 16.58 6.91
N ASP A 370 1.31 17.83 6.69
CA ASP A 370 1.32 18.87 7.73
C ASP A 370 -0.06 19.05 8.39
N LEU A 371 -1.01 18.15 8.12
CA LEU A 371 -2.35 18.20 8.68
C LEU A 371 -2.37 17.60 10.10
N PRO A 372 -3.09 18.22 11.06
CA PRO A 372 -3.17 17.77 12.45
C PRO A 372 -4.14 16.58 12.60
N VAL A 373 -3.80 15.47 11.95
CA VAL A 373 -4.57 14.23 11.93
C VAL A 373 -3.76 13.13 12.63
N ASP A 374 -4.43 12.32 13.43
CA ASP A 374 -3.80 11.13 14.00
C ASP A 374 -3.75 10.02 12.95
N TRP A 375 -2.55 9.57 12.59
CA TRP A 375 -2.32 8.60 11.53
C TRP A 375 -2.11 7.20 12.09
N ASN A 376 -2.89 6.23 11.63
CA ASN A 376 -2.59 4.81 11.83
C ASN A 376 -1.40 4.35 10.96
N ARG A 377 -1.25 4.96 9.78
CA ARG A 377 -0.15 4.73 8.84
C ARG A 377 0.04 5.97 7.98
N PHE A 378 1.29 6.35 7.74
CA PHE A 378 1.64 7.38 6.78
C PHE A 378 2.97 7.01 6.13
N ASP A 379 2.96 6.69 4.83
CA ASP A 379 4.13 6.16 4.11
C ASP A 379 4.94 7.21 3.31
N GLY A 380 4.49 8.47 3.35
CA GLY A 380 5.06 9.62 2.66
C GLY A 380 6.16 10.30 3.44
#